data_AF-A0A3R9RIF2-F1
#
_entry.id   AF-A0A3R9RIF2-F1
#
_cell.length_a   1.000
_cell.length_b   1.000
_cell.length_c   1.000
_cell.angle_alpha   90.00
_cell.angle_beta   90.00
_cell.angle_gamma   90.00
#
_symmetry.space_group_name_H-M   'P 1'
#
loop_
_entity.id
_entity.type
_entity.pdbx_description
1 polymer ?
#
loop_
_entity_poly.entity_id
_entity_poly.type
_entity_poly.pdbx_seq_one_letter_code
_entity_poly.pdbx_strand_id
1 'polypeptide(L)' 'VDGIPESVRLPSQIHQRVSLVDGELKLWAGATKKTLSPIWIQQPDGSLQQVELGSYPVMGEKESDEALEAAVRA' A
#
# COMPACT_ATOMS: atom_id res chain seq x y z
N VAL A 1 -6.11 -3.54 -17.45
CA VAL A 1 -7.15 -3.24 -16.41
C VAL A 1 -8.56 -3.33 -16.97
N ASP A 2 -8.71 -3.46 -18.28
CA ASP A 2 -9.99 -3.39 -19.00
C ASP A 2 -10.99 -4.50 -18.64
N GLY A 3 -10.50 -5.63 -18.09
CA GLY A 3 -11.34 -6.72 -17.58
C GLY A 3 -11.95 -6.47 -16.18
N ILE A 4 -11.63 -5.37 -15.50
CA ILE A 4 -12.21 -5.04 -14.18
C ILE A 4 -13.40 -4.10 -14.38
N PRO A 5 -14.60 -4.38 -13.83
CA PRO A 5 -15.74 -3.48 -13.92
C PRO A 5 -15.43 -2.08 -13.37
N GLU A 6 -15.91 -1.02 -14.03
CA GLU A 6 -15.58 0.36 -13.65
C GLU A 6 -15.96 0.70 -12.21
N SER A 7 -17.07 0.16 -11.70
CA SER A 7 -17.56 0.39 -10.33
C SER A 7 -16.58 -0.06 -9.23
N VAL A 8 -15.67 -0.99 -9.54
CA VAL A 8 -14.68 -1.54 -8.60
C VAL A 8 -13.24 -1.32 -9.09
N ARG A 9 -13.07 -0.62 -10.21
CA ARG A 9 -11.75 -0.33 -10.78
C ARG A 9 -11.14 0.84 -10.03
N LEU A 10 -9.92 0.64 -9.52
CA LEU A 10 -9.14 1.74 -8.96
C LEU A 10 -8.81 2.76 -10.05
N PRO A 11 -9.10 4.05 -9.84
CA PRO A 11 -8.83 5.09 -10.84
C PRO A 11 -7.33 5.34 -11.04
N SER A 12 -6.52 5.11 -10.01
CA SER A 12 -5.06 5.18 -10.05
C SER A 12 -4.44 4.29 -8.99
N GLN A 13 -3.15 4.00 -9.14
CA GLN A 13 -2.36 3.36 -8.09
C GLN A 13 -2.27 4.27 -6.86
N ILE A 14 -2.32 3.67 -5.67
CA ILE A 14 -2.26 4.39 -4.39
C ILE A 14 -0.92 4.11 -3.73
N HIS A 15 -0.08 5.14 -3.63
CA HIS A 15 1.21 5.06 -2.95
C HIS A 15 1.11 5.72 -1.58
N GLN A 16 0.93 4.90 -0.54
CA GLN A 16 0.91 5.39 0.83
C GLN A 16 2.32 5.74 1.27
N ARG A 17 2.57 7.04 1.50
CA ARG A 17 3.86 7.57 1.95
C ARG A 17 3.76 8.32 3.28
N VAL A 18 2.69 8.10 4.02
CA VAL A 18 2.47 8.76 5.31
C VAL A 18 1.99 7.72 6.31
N SER A 19 2.50 7.85 7.54
CA SER A 19 2.15 7.03 8.69
C SER A 19 1.66 7.96 9.79
N LEU A 20 0.58 7.56 10.48
CA LEU A 20 0.06 8.31 11.64
C LEU A 20 0.67 7.69 12.90
N VAL A 21 1.47 8.47 13.63
CA VAL A 21 2.09 8.05 14.90
C VAL A 21 1.93 9.19 15.90
N ASP A 22 1.41 8.90 17.09
CA ASP A 22 1.20 9.90 18.16
C ASP A 22 0.36 11.11 17.73
N GLY A 23 -0.65 10.89 16.88
CA GLY A 23 -1.48 11.97 16.33
C GLY A 23 -0.82 12.80 15.22
N GLU A 24 0.43 12.49 14.84
CA GLU A 24 1.16 13.20 13.80
C GLU A 24 1.28 12.39 12.51
N LEU A 25 1.07 13.06 11.37
CA LEU A 25 1.30 12.51 10.04
C LEU A 25 2.79 12.59 9.70
N LYS A 26 3.51 11.48 9.86
CA LYS A 26 4.92 11.35 9.53
C LYS A 26 5.12 10.91 8.08
N LEU A 27 5.88 11.68 7.31
CA LEU A 27 6.23 11.33 5.94
C LEU A 27 7.21 10.13 5.91
N TRP A 28 6.94 9.16 5.05
CA TRP A 28 7.77 7.99 4.83
C TRP A 28 8.70 8.17 3.62
N ALA A 29 10.00 8.22 3.90
CA ALA A 29 11.07 8.29 2.89
C ALA A 29 11.77 6.94 2.65
N GLY A 30 11.47 5.91 3.46
CA GLY A 30 12.12 4.60 3.39
C GLY A 30 11.59 3.67 2.31
N ALA A 31 11.94 2.38 2.44
CA ALA A 31 11.52 1.33 1.51
C ALA A 31 9.99 1.16 1.51
N THR A 32 9.42 0.87 0.34
CA THR A 32 7.99 0.59 0.19
C THR A 32 7.79 -0.77 -0.44
N LYS A 33 6.76 -1.51 0.00
CA LYS A 33 6.37 -2.77 -0.61
C LYS A 33 5.22 -2.55 -1.57
N LYS A 34 5.31 -3.16 -2.75
CA LYS A 34 4.23 -3.15 -3.74
C LYS A 34 3.08 -4.03 -3.28
N THR A 35 1.86 -3.54 -3.45
CA THR A 35 0.63 -4.29 -3.21
C THR A 35 0.05 -4.70 -4.54
N LEU A 36 -0.15 -6.00 -4.71
CA LEU A 36 -0.78 -6.58 -5.88
C LEU A 36 -2.24 -6.89 -5.59
N SER A 37 -3.06 -6.75 -6.62
CA SER A 37 -4.49 -7.05 -6.57
C SER A 37 -4.70 -8.54 -6.38
N PRO A 38 -5.67 -8.95 -5.54
CA PRO A 38 -6.13 -10.33 -5.52
C PRO A 38 -6.87 -10.69 -6.82
N ILE A 39 -7.34 -9.70 -7.59
CA ILE A 39 -7.95 -9.90 -8.89
C ILE A 39 -6.86 -10.04 -9.94
N TRP A 40 -6.88 -11.18 -10.64
CA TRP A 40 -6.03 -11.44 -11.80
C TRP A 40 -6.79 -11.05 -13.06
N ILE A 41 -6.07 -10.50 -14.03
CA ILE A 41 -6.61 -10.16 -15.35
C ILE A 41 -5.92 -11.05 -16.38
N GLN A 42 -6.72 -11.61 -17.29
CA GLN A 42 -6.20 -12.30 -18.45
C GLN A 42 -5.70 -11.29 -19.50
N GLN A 43 -4.47 -11.49 -19.95
CA GLN A 43 -3.85 -10.71 -21.00
C GLN A 43 -4.28 -11.23 -22.39
N PRO A 44 -4.10 -10.44 -23.45
CA PRO A 44 -4.43 -10.88 -24.82
C PRO A 44 -3.71 -12.16 -25.27
N ASP A 45 -2.54 -12.47 -24.69
CA ASP A 45 -1.77 -13.69 -24.95
C ASP A 45 -2.26 -14.91 -24.14
N GLY A 46 -3.31 -14.75 -23.34
CA GLY A 46 -3.90 -15.78 -22.49
C GLY A 46 -3.26 -15.92 -21.10
N SER A 47 -2.16 -15.21 -20.82
CA SER A 47 -1.50 -15.23 -19.51
C SER A 47 -2.32 -14.51 -18.44
N LEU A 48 -2.13 -14.86 -17.17
CA LEU A 48 -2.75 -14.19 -16.03
C LEU A 48 -1.75 -13.25 -15.36
N GLN A 49 -2.16 -12.00 -15.14
CA GLN A 49 -1.34 -11.00 -14.45
C GLN A 49 -2.12 -10.34 -13.33
N GLN A 50 -1.46 -10.15 -12.18
CA GLN A 50 -1.99 -9.32 -11.10
C GLN A 50 -1.78 -7.84 -11.42
N VAL A 51 -2.79 -7.03 -11.10
CA VAL A 51 -2.70 -5.57 -11.20
C VAL A 51 -2.00 -5.00 -9.97
N GLU A 52 -1.01 -4.13 -10.16
CA GLU A 52 -0.43 -3.39 -9.03
C GLU A 52 -1.42 -2.33 -8.54
N LEU A 53 -1.80 -2.42 -7.26
CA LEU A 53 -2.69 -1.45 -6.60
C LEU A 53 -1.94 -0.22 -6.11
N GLY A 54 -0.63 -0.35 -5.90
CA GLY A 54 0.26 0.71 -5.43
C GLY A 54 1.26 0.19 -4.42
N SER A 55 1.62 0.99 -3.41
CA SER A 55 2.63 0.60 -2.42
C SER A 55 2.38 1.18 -1.03
N TYR A 56 2.96 0.53 -0.02
CA TYR A 56 2.89 0.96 1.37
C TYR A 56 4.26 0.95 2.06
N PRO A 57 4.45 1.72 3.14
CA PRO A 57 5.69 1.78 3.89
C PRO A 57 6.10 0.42 4.46
N VAL A 58 7.38 0.05 4.33
CA VAL A 58 7.94 -1.07 5.08
C VAL A 58 8.54 -0.52 6.35
N MET A 59 7.75 -0.53 7.42
CA MET A 59 8.21 -0.15 8.75
C MET A 59 9.19 -1.19 9.28
N GLY A 60 10.24 -0.73 9.96
CA GLY A 60 11.22 -1.55 10.65
C GLY A 60 11.10 -1.46 12.16
N GLU A 61 12.17 -1.89 12.83
CA GLU A 61 12.29 -1.89 14.29
C GLU A 61 12.07 -0.49 14.88
N LYS A 62 12.78 0.52 14.36
CA LYS A 62 12.70 1.91 14.84
C LYS A 62 11.28 2.48 14.80
N GLU A 63 10.57 2.33 13.68
CA GLU A 63 9.20 2.86 13.57
C GLU A 63 8.23 2.11 14.48
N SER A 64 8.48 0.82 14.71
CA SER A 64 7.69 0.00 15.64
C SER A 64 7.89 0.46 17.08
N ASP A 65 9.13 0.76 17.48
CA ASP A 65 9.45 1.29 18.81
C ASP A 65 8.82 2.67 19.03
N GLU A 66 8.93 3.59 18.05
CA GLU A 66 8.29 4.91 18.14
C GLU A 66 6.77 4.81 18.28
N ALA A 67 6.12 3.90 17.54
CA ALA A 67 4.69 3.67 17.65
C ALA A 67 4.30 3.04 18.99
N LEU A 68 5.11 2.11 19.50
CA LEU A 68 4.90 1.47 20.79
C LEU A 68 5.04 2.48 21.94
N GLU A 69 6.10 3.29 21.94
CA GLU A 69 6.29 4.34 22.95
C GLU A 69 5.13 5.33 22.96
N ALA A 70 4.68 5.79 21.78
CA ALA A 70 3.53 6.67 21.66
C ALA A 70 2.26 6.03 22.24
N ALA A 71 2.00 4.76 21.93
CA ALA A 71 0.83 4.04 22.44
C ALA A 71 0.86 3.84 23.96
N VAL A 72 2.05 3.70 24.57
CA VAL A 72 2.21 3.58 26.03
C VAL A 72 1.98 4.92 26.75
N ARG A 73 2.28 6.06 26.12
CA ARG A 73 2.09 7.39 26.71
C ARG A 73 0.63 7.87 26.70
N ALA A 74 -0.21 7.30 25.85
CA ALA A 74 -1.61 7.67 25.64
C ALA A 74 -2.55 7.05 26.69
#